data_AF-A0A3T1AKL5-F1
#
_entry.id   AF-A0A3T1AKL5-F1
#
_cell.length_a   1.000
_cell.length_b   1.000
_cell.length_c   1.000
_cell.angle_alpha   90.00
_cell.angle_beta   90.00
_cell.angle_gamma   90.00
#
_symmetry.space_group_name_H-M   'P 1'
#
loop_
_entity.id
_entity.type
_entity.pdbx_description
1 polymer ?
#
loop_
_entity_poly.entity_id
_entity_poly.type
_entity_poly.pdbx_seq_one_letter_code
_entity_poly.pdbx_strand_id
1 'polypeptide(L)' 'MHQSAQRVAKYLLQTQRDLRSFHRDETPADLVGTILFLASDDAAFITGQTLNVDGGLHFL' A
#
# COMPACT_ATOMS: atom_id res chain seq x y z
N MET A 1 15.00 -25.08 -6.23
CA MET A 1 14.45 -24.38 -5.05
C MET A 1 14.46 -22.85 -5.19
N HIS A 2 15.52 -22.22 -5.72
CA HIS A 2 15.55 -20.75 -5.93
C HIS A 2 14.53 -20.25 -6.98
N GLN A 3 14.41 -20.95 -8.10
CA GLN A 3 13.52 -20.56 -9.21
C GLN A 3 12.02 -20.70 -8.89
N SER A 4 11.65 -21.62 -7.98
CA SER A 4 10.26 -21.83 -7.56
C SER A 4 9.75 -20.70 -6.67
N ALA A 5 10.58 -20.17 -5.77
CA ALA A 5 10.21 -19.06 -4.89
C ALA A 5 9.95 -17.76 -5.68
N GLN A 6 10.79 -17.47 -6.68
CA GLN A 6 10.62 -16.30 -7.55
C GLN A 6 9.30 -16.33 -8.33
N ARG A 7 8.87 -17.51 -8.79
CA ARG A 7 7.58 -17.67 -9.48
C ARG A 7 6.39 -17.35 -8.57
N VAL A 8 6.43 -17.83 -7.32
CA VAL A 8 5.38 -17.53 -6.32
C VAL A 8 5.33 -16.03 -6.03
N ALA A 9 6.48 -15.40 -5.78
CA ALA A 9 6.53 -13.96 -5.52
C ALA A 9 5.93 -13.14 -6.67
N LYS A 10 6.29 -13.45 -7.92
CA LYS A 10 5.76 -12.75 -9.10
C LYS A 10 4.25 -12.93 -9.24
N TYR A 11 3.75 -14.15 -8.99
CA TYR A 11 2.31 -14.44 -9.02
C TYR A 11 1.57 -13.62 -7.95
N LEU A 12 2.05 -13.61 -6.70
CA LEU A 12 1.40 -12.87 -5.61
C LEU A 12 1.35 -11.36 -5.89
N LEU A 13 2.45 -10.78 -6.39
CA LEU A 13 2.49 -9.36 -6.77
C LEU A 13 1.56 -9.03 -7.94
N GLN A 14 1.39 -9.96 -8.89
CA GLN A 14 0.40 -9.81 -9.96
C GLN A 14 -1.02 -9.80 -9.38
N THR A 15 -1.37 -10.80 -8.58
CA THR A 15 -2.69 -10.90 -7.94
C THR A 15 -3.01 -9.67 -7.11
N GLN A 16 -2.06 -9.13 -6.35
CA GLN A 16 -2.29 -7.90 -5.57
C GLN A 16 -2.61 -6.69 -6.44
N ARG A 17 -1.92 -6.51 -7.57
CA ARG A 17 -2.22 -5.43 -8.52
C ARG A 17 -3.59 -5.58 -9.15
N ASP A 18 -4.01 -6.80 -9.42
CA ASP A 18 -5.31 -7.08 -10.04
C ASP A 18 -6.48 -6.86 -9.05
N LEU A 19 -6.24 -7.05 -7.75
CA LEU A 19 -7.26 -6.87 -6.70
C LEU A 19 -7.38 -5.43 -6.18
N ARG A 20 -6.34 -4.60 -6.33
CA ARG A 20 -6.36 -3.18 -5.95
C ARG A 20 -7.17 -2.35 -6.95
N SER A 21 -7.68 -1.20 -6.50
CA SER A 21 -8.24 -0.19 -7.41
C SER A 21 -7.17 0.47 -8.28
N PHE A 22 -5.95 0.58 -7.76
CA PHE A 22 -4.79 0.98 -8.54
C PHE A 22 -4.01 -0.25 -9.02
N HIS A 23 -4.15 -0.55 -10.32
CA HIS A 23 -3.48 -1.67 -11.01
C HIS A 23 -1.98 -1.41 -11.29
N ARG A 24 -1.26 -0.86 -10.31
CA ARG A 24 0.18 -0.60 -10.39
C ARG A 24 0.83 -0.88 -9.04
N ASP A 25 2.15 -1.04 -9.07
CA ASP A 25 2.91 -1.11 -7.83
C ASP A 25 2.85 0.24 -7.09
N GLU A 26 2.83 0.14 -5.77
CA GLU A 26 3.01 1.29 -4.90
C GLU A 26 4.46 1.76 -4.97
N THR A 27 4.65 3.07 -4.92
CA THR A 27 5.96 3.71 -4.90
C THR A 27 6.07 4.57 -3.65
N PRO A 28 7.29 4.92 -3.20
CA PRO A 28 7.45 5.81 -2.06
C PRO A 28 6.70 7.16 -2.20
N ALA A 29 6.52 7.64 -3.43
CA ALA A 29 5.81 8.90 -3.70
C ALA A 29 4.33 8.84 -3.29
N ASP A 30 3.71 7.66 -3.29
CA ASP A 30 2.30 7.47 -2.92
C ASP A 30 2.04 7.69 -1.41
N LEU A 31 3.08 7.52 -0.58
CA LEU A 31 3.01 7.69 0.87
C LEU A 31 3.29 9.12 1.33
N VAL A 32 4.01 9.91 0.53
CA VAL A 32 4.51 11.24 0.94
C VAL A 32 3.37 12.15 1.40
N GLY A 33 2.29 12.24 0.64
CA GLY A 33 1.15 13.10 0.99
C GLY A 33 0.49 12.70 2.31
N THR A 34 0.25 11.41 2.51
CA THR A 34 -0.36 10.89 3.75
C THR A 34 0.55 11.15 4.95
N ILE A 35 1.86 10.92 4.82
CA ILE A 35 2.82 11.17 5.90
C ILE A 35 2.88 12.67 6.24
N LEU A 36 2.93 13.54 5.23
CA LEU A 36 2.95 14.99 5.45
C LEU A 36 1.66 15.47 6.14
N PHE A 37 0.49 14.94 5.74
CA PHE A 37 -0.76 15.23 6.43
C PHE A 37 -0.72 14.78 7.89
N LEU A 38 -0.33 13.55 8.17
CA LEU A 38 -0.26 13.01 9.55
C LEU A 38 0.76 13.74 10.42
N ALA A 39 1.81 14.31 9.82
CA ALA A 39 2.82 15.11 10.52
C ALA A 39 2.43 16.59 10.68
N SER A 40 1.33 17.03 10.08
CA SER A 40 0.87 18.42 10.12
C SER A 40 -0.13 18.69 11.24
N ASP A 41 -0.38 19.97 11.53
CA ASP A 41 -1.38 20.41 12.51
C ASP A 41 -2.81 20.00 12.11
N ASP A 42 -3.07 19.75 10.81
CA ASP A 42 -4.39 19.31 10.33
C ASP A 42 -4.79 17.92 10.86
N ALA A 43 -3.82 17.13 11.31
CA ALA A 43 -4.04 15.82 11.92
C ALA A 43 -3.98 15.84 13.47
N ALA A 44 -3.96 17.01 14.11
CA ALA A 44 -3.68 17.16 15.54
C ALA A 44 -4.58 16.36 16.51
N PHE A 45 -5.76 15.93 16.07
CA PHE A 45 -6.69 15.12 16.87
C PHE A 45 -6.82 13.67 16.39
N ILE A 46 -5.96 13.22 15.47
CA ILE A 46 -5.93 11.86 14.94
C ILE A 46 -4.80 11.08 15.64
N THR A 47 -5.15 10.06 16.42
CA THR A 47 -4.18 9.20 17.11
C THR A 47 -4.70 7.77 17.27
N GLY A 48 -3.78 6.82 17.44
CA GLY A 48 -4.09 5.39 17.63
C GLY A 48 -4.72 4.70 16.41
N GLN A 49 -4.73 5.34 15.25
CA GLN A 49 -5.31 4.78 14.03
C GLN A 49 -4.26 4.09 13.16
N THR A 50 -4.68 3.06 12.44
CA THR A 50 -3.94 2.50 11.31
C THR A 50 -4.62 2.96 10.03
N LEU A 51 -3.89 3.65 9.16
CA LEU A 51 -4.40 4.12 7.87
C LEU A 51 -3.77 3.32 6.74
N ASN A 52 -4.60 2.56 6.01
CA ASN A 52 -4.15 1.83 4.83
C ASN A 52 -3.86 2.80 3.67
N VAL A 53 -2.65 2.71 3.14
CA VAL A 53 -2.25 3.33 1.86
C VAL A 53 -1.75 2.20 0.99
N ASP A 54 -2.66 1.50 0.30
CA ASP A 54 -2.31 0.28 -0.45
C ASP A 54 -2.94 0.20 -1.84
N GLY A 55 -3.49 1.32 -2.34
CA GLY A 55 -4.20 1.37 -3.61
C GLY A 55 -5.56 0.65 -3.59
N GLY A 56 -6.13 0.43 -2.40
CA GLY A 56 -7.45 -0.18 -2.20
C GLY A 56 -7.41 -1.70 -2.17
N LEU A 57 -6.32 -2.30 -1.69
CA LEU A 57 -6.23 -3.76 -1.52
C LEU A 57 -7.10 -4.22 -0.34
N HIS A 58 -7.06 -3.47 0.75
CA HIS A 58 -7.87 -3.74 1.93
C HIS A 58 -9.09 -2.83 1.94
N PHE A 59 -10.15 -3.28 1.28
CA PHE A 59 -11.51 -2.82 1.54
C PHE A 59 -12.32 -4.03 1.99
N LEU A 60 -13.16 -3.84 3.03
CA LEU A 60 -14.21 -4.80 3.39
C LEU A 60 -15.20 -4.98 2.25
#